data_AF-A0A356E868-F1
#
_entry.id   AF-A0A356E868-F1
#
_cell.length_a   1.000
_cell.length_b   1.000
_cell.length_c   1.000
_cell.angle_alpha   90.00
_cell.angle_beta   90.00
_cell.angle_gamma   90.00
#
_symmetry.space_group_name_H-M   'P 1'
#
loop_
_entity.id
_entity.type
_entity.pdbx_description
1 polymer ?
#
loop_
_entity_poly.entity_id
_entity_poly.type
_entity_poly.pdbx_seq_one_letter_code
_entity_poly.pdbx_strand_id
1 'polypeptide(L)' 'MLSYRHSFHAGNHADVLKHIVLTLILESLQQKEKAFYYLDTHAGVGRYRLFG' A
#
# COMPACT_ATOMS: atom_id res chain seq x y z
N MET A 1 8.49 20.83 -6.88
CA MET A 1 7.57 20.45 -7.97
C MET A 1 7.16 19.00 -7.73
N LEU A 2 5.98 18.77 -7.17
CA LEU A 2 5.41 17.43 -6.99
C LEU A 2 3.93 17.52 -7.34
N SER A 3 3.64 17.31 -8.63
CA SER A 3 2.28 17.44 -9.17
C SER A 3 1.49 16.14 -9.09
N TYR A 4 2.17 15.01 -8.87
CA TYR A 4 1.52 13.71 -8.73
C TYR A 4 0.76 13.63 -7.41
N ARG A 5 -0.55 13.38 -7.49
CA ARG A 5 -1.38 13.04 -6.34
C ARG A 5 -1.96 11.66 -6.54
N HIS A 6 -1.59 10.73 -5.67
CA HIS A 6 -2.09 9.36 -5.74
C HIS A 6 -3.61 9.26 -5.57
N SER A 7 -4.26 10.27 -4.99
CA SER A 7 -5.73 10.36 -4.87
C SER A 7 -6.47 10.24 -6.20
N PHE A 8 -5.86 10.64 -7.33
CA PHE A 8 -6.48 10.49 -8.66
C PHE A 8 -6.42 9.06 -9.21
N HIS A 9 -5.67 8.18 -8.54
CA HIS A 9 -5.43 6.80 -8.97
C HIS A 9 -5.79 5.77 -7.88
N ALA A 10 -6.16 6.24 -6.69
CA ALA A 10 -6.43 5.41 -5.53
C ALA A 10 -7.51 4.37 -5.85
N GLY A 11 -7.20 3.10 -5.63
CA GLY A 11 -8.12 1.98 -5.84
C GLY A 11 -8.27 1.52 -7.29
N ASN A 12 -7.43 1.99 -8.22
CA ASN A 12 -7.39 1.44 -9.57
C ASN A 12 -6.82 0.00 -9.61
N HIS A 13 -6.81 -0.64 -10.78
CA HIS A 13 -6.31 -2.01 -10.94
C HIS A 13 -4.83 -2.19 -10.51
N ALA A 14 -4.01 -1.14 -10.60
CA ALA A 14 -2.62 -1.21 -10.15
C ALA A 14 -2.52 -1.24 -8.62
N ASP A 15 -3.35 -0.47 -7.93
CA ASP A 15 -3.47 -0.54 -6.47
C ASP A 15 -4.01 -1.90 -6.01
N VAL A 16 -4.96 -2.49 -6.74
CA VAL A 16 -5.45 -3.85 -6.43
C VAL A 16 -4.29 -4.86 -6.48
N LEU A 17 -3.53 -4.90 -7.58
CA LEU A 17 -2.38 -5.80 -7.71
C LEU A 17 -1.34 -5.57 -6.61
N LYS A 18 -0.94 -4.30 -6.41
CA LYS A 18 0.08 -3.92 -5.44
C LYS A 18 -0.32 -4.32 -4.02
N HIS A 19 -1.55 -4.00 -3.60
CA HIS A 19 -1.99 -4.27 -2.24
C HIS A 19 -2.25 -5.75 -1.98
N ILE A 20 -2.76 -6.54 -2.94
CA ILE A 20 -2.88 -8.00 -2.78
C ILE A 20 -1.50 -8.64 -2.59
N VAL A 21 -0.51 -8.25 -3.38
CA VAL A 21 0.86 -8.76 -3.21
C VAL A 21 1.42 -8.38 -1.84
N LEU A 22 1.21 -7.12 -1.42
CA LEU A 22 1.63 -6.67 -0.09
C LEU A 22 0.97 -7.47 1.04
N THR A 23 -0.33 -7.74 0.98
CA THR A 23 -1.01 -8.51 2.03
C THR A 23 -0.47 -9.95 2.10
N LEU A 24 -0.26 -10.61 0.96
CA LEU A 24 0.32 -11.96 0.92
C LEU A 24 1.74 -12.00 1.51
N ILE A 25 2.56 -10.98 1.25
CA ILE A 25 3.90 -10.86 1.84
C ILE A 25 3.80 -10.72 3.36
N LEU A 26 2.92 -9.84 3.86
CA LEU A 26 2.74 -9.62 5.29
C LEU A 26 2.24 -10.88 6.00
N GLU A 27 1.26 -11.59 5.42
CA GLU A 27 0.77 -12.87 5.92
C GLU A 27 1.89 -13.93 5.97
N SER A 28 2.74 -13.99 4.94
CA SER A 28 3.88 -14.91 4.92
C SER A 28 4.93 -14.57 5.98
N LEU A 29 5.24 -13.28 6.19
CA LEU A 29 6.18 -12.84 7.22
C LEU A 29 5.67 -13.14 8.65
N GLN A 30 4.36 -13.05 8.85
CA GLN A 30 3.70 -13.35 10.13
C GLN A 30 3.71 -14.85 10.51
N GLN A 31 4.12 -15.75 9.60
CA GLN A 31 4.25 -17.18 9.90
C GLN A 31 5.38 -17.49 10.90
N LYS A 32 6.29 -16.54 11.15
CA LYS A 32 7.36 -16.66 12.15
C LYS A 32 7.07 -15.70 13.31
N GLU A 33 7.30 -16.15 14.54
CA GLU A 33 7.13 -15.31 15.74
C GLU A 33 8.10 -14.13 15.81
N LYS A 34 9.22 -14.19 15.07
CA LYS A 34 10.20 -13.10 15.04
C LYS A 34 9.60 -11.87 14.36
N ALA A 35 9.63 -10.73 15.06
CA ALA A 35 9.19 -9.45 14.51
C ALA A 35 9.94 -9.05 13.22
N PHE A 36 9.25 -8.30 12.35
CA PHE A 36 9.80 -7.72 11.13
C PHE A 36 9.54 -6.22 11.06
N TYR A 37 10.35 -5.52 10.25
CA TYR A 37 10.21 -4.09 9.99
C TYR A 37 9.56 -3.87 8.63
N TYR A 38 8.63 -2.91 8.56
CA TYR A 38 7.98 -2.50 7.32
C TYR A 38 8.48 -1.12 6.91
N LEU A 39 9.06 -1.02 5.71
CA LEU A 39 9.55 0.22 5.13
C LEU A 39 8.76 0.53 3.86
N ASP A 40 8.13 1.70 3.82
CA ASP A 40 7.49 2.23 2.62
C ASP A 40 8.19 3.53 2.19
N THR A 41 8.86 3.49 1.04
CA THR A 41 9.63 4.63 0.53
C THR A 41 8.74 5.73 -0.06
N HIS A 42 7.50 5.41 -0.44
CA HIS A 42 6.57 6.32 -1.11
C HIS A 42 5.14 6.15 -0.58
N ALA A 43 4.97 6.24 0.75
CA ALA A 43 3.74 5.87 1.47
C ALA A 43 2.48 6.72 1.15
N GLY A 44 2.64 7.86 0.48
CA GLY A 44 1.52 8.77 0.20
C GLY A 44 0.84 9.27 1.48
N VAL A 45 -0.49 9.39 1.47
CA VAL A 45 -1.28 9.91 2.61
C VAL A 45 -1.98 8.82 3.45
N GLY A 46 -1.65 7.55 3.21
CA GLY A 46 -2.20 6.40 3.92
C GLY A 46 -3.62 5.98 3.51
N ARG A 47 -4.59 6.90 3.47
CA ARG A 47 -5.98 6.60 3.06
C ARG A 47 -6.53 7.67 2.12
N TYR A 48 -7.40 7.23 1.22
CA TYR A 48 -8.03 8.09 0.22
C TYR A 48 -9.56 7.99 0.30
N ARG A 49 -10.24 9.12 0.18
CA ARG A 49 -11.69 9.18 -0.03
C ARG A 49 -11.96 9.05 -1.53
N LEU A 50 -12.68 8.01 -1.93
CA LEU A 50 -12.97 7.72 -3.34
C LEU A 50 -14.25 8.43 -3.84
N PHE A 51 -15.19 8.70 -2.93
CA PHE A 51 -16.48 9.31 -3.24
C PHE A 51 -16.68 10.56 -2.37
N GLY A 52 -17.25 11.61 -2.95
CA GLY A 52 -17.67 12.82 -2.27
C GLY A 52 -19.16 12.79 -1.98
#